data_AF-A0A0A2DFQ3-F1
#
_entry.id   AF-A0A0A2DFQ3-F1
#
_cell.length_a   1.000
_cell.length_b   1.000
_cell.length_c   1.000
_cell.angle_alpha   90.00
_cell.angle_beta   90.00
_cell.angle_gamma   90.00
#
_symmetry.space_group_name_H-M   'P 1'
#
loop_
_entity.id
_entity.type
_entity.pdbx_description
1 polymer ?
#
loop_
_entity_poly.entity_id
_entity_poly.type
_entity_poly.pdbx_seq_one_letter_code
_entity_poly.pdbx_strand_id
1 'polypeptide(L)'
;MGVALTREQEKAMGKHVDSDTVTCWTERVTLQGWEGELNECNFPQPVYLLFEDGVGQGQKRKKEDFDPEILGAFASRAGAEVAVDVLRQNQGSLKPRRYYIWELQFGWLAEPYRHSGPPVPKY
;
A
#
# COMPACT_ATOMS: atom_id res chain seq x y z
N MET A 1 4.09 -4.62 2.61
CA MET A 1 3.84 -3.25 2.10
C MET A 1 3.49 -2.34 3.27
N GLY A 2 3.69 -1.03 3.10
CA GLY A 2 3.29 -0.01 4.05
C GLY A 2 3.10 1.32 3.31
N VAL A 3 2.58 2.33 4.01
CA VAL A 3 2.39 3.67 3.44
C VAL A 3 3.08 4.71 4.32
N ALA A 4 3.80 5.63 3.69
CA ALA A 4 4.48 6.74 4.32
C ALA A 4 3.86 8.06 3.87
N LEU A 5 3.65 8.99 4.81
CA LEU A 5 3.16 10.33 4.52
C LEU A 5 4.31 11.25 4.09
N THR A 6 5.47 11.06 4.72
CA THR A 6 6.66 11.90 4.50
C THR A 6 7.85 11.08 4.03
N ARG A 7 8.82 11.75 3.39
CA ARG A 7 10.11 11.14 3.01
C ARG A 7 10.88 10.61 4.21
N GLU A 8 10.69 11.19 5.40
CA GLU A 8 11.33 10.73 6.62
C GLU A 8 10.73 9.41 7.11
N GLN A 9 9.40 9.30 7.11
CA GLN A 9 8.72 8.04 7.38
C GLN A 9 9.11 6.95 6.37
N GLU A 10 9.14 7.27 5.07
CA GLU A 10 9.56 6.34 4.02
C GLU A 10 10.96 5.76 4.31
N LYS A 11 11.94 6.63 4.57
CA LYS A 11 13.31 6.20 4.90
C LYS A 11 13.37 5.36 6.17
N ALA A 12 12.62 5.73 7.20
CA ALA A 12 12.56 4.98 8.44
C ALA A 12 11.97 3.58 8.20
N MET A 13 10.87 3.49 7.45
CA MET A 13 10.21 2.25 7.08
C MET A 13 11.10 1.37 6.20
N GLY A 14 11.82 1.92 5.23
CA GLY A 14 12.76 1.19 4.39
C GLY A 14 13.80 0.43 5.21
N LYS A 15 14.32 1.04 6.29
CA LYS A 15 15.28 0.39 7.21
C LYS A 15 14.74 -0.82 7.96
N HIS A 16 13.42 -1.02 8.08
CA HIS A 16 12.85 -2.24 8.64
C HIS A 16 12.76 -3.37 7.61
N VAL A 17 12.70 -3.03 6.32
CA VAL A 17 12.44 -3.95 5.23
C VAL A 17 13.73 -4.37 4.54
N ASP A 18 14.66 -3.43 4.34
CA ASP A 18 15.95 -3.68 3.72
C ASP A 18 16.79 -4.67 4.54
N SER A 19 17.28 -5.70 3.86
CA SER A 19 18.18 -6.72 4.39
C SER A 19 19.05 -7.27 3.26
N ASP A 20 19.98 -8.16 3.59
CA ASP A 20 20.87 -8.78 2.58
C ASP A 20 20.12 -9.56 1.48
N THR A 21 18.85 -9.92 1.71
CA THR A 21 18.05 -10.74 0.81
C THR A 21 16.77 -10.06 0.30
N VAL A 22 16.46 -8.85 0.78
CA VAL A 22 15.24 -8.11 0.46
C VAL A 22 15.56 -6.64 0.31
N THR A 23 15.16 -6.05 -0.82
CA THR A 23 15.22 -4.60 -1.05
C THR A 23 13.82 -3.99 -0.97
N CYS A 24 13.70 -2.90 -0.22
CA CYS A 24 12.51 -2.08 -0.16
C CYS A 24 12.40 -1.21 -1.41
N TRP A 25 11.31 -1.40 -2.16
CA TRP A 25 10.94 -0.52 -3.27
C TRP A 25 9.89 0.48 -2.82
N THR A 26 10.04 1.73 -3.26
CA THR A 26 9.16 2.84 -2.90
C THR A 26 8.60 3.47 -4.16
N GLU A 27 7.28 3.64 -4.20
CA GLU A 27 6.58 4.35 -5.27
C GLU A 27 5.81 5.52 -4.67
N ARG A 28 5.75 6.65 -5.40
CA ARG A 28 4.88 7.77 -5.03
C ARG A 28 3.54 7.62 -5.74
N VAL A 29 2.47 7.64 -4.96
CA VAL A 29 1.10 7.59 -5.46
C VAL A 29 0.31 8.81 -5.02
N THR A 30 -0.55 9.30 -5.89
CA THR A 30 -1.52 10.35 -5.54
C THR A 30 -2.67 9.75 -4.75
N LEU A 31 -3.02 10.38 -3.64
CA LEU A 31 -4.15 9.95 -2.83
C LEU A 31 -5.47 10.44 -3.45
N GLN A 32 -6.30 9.51 -3.88
CA GLN A 32 -7.58 9.80 -4.51
C GLN A 32 -8.69 10.02 -3.48
N GLY A 33 -9.59 10.97 -3.75
CA GLY A 33 -10.72 11.27 -2.89
C GLY A 33 -10.38 12.02 -1.60
N TRP A 34 -9.18 12.61 -1.50
CA TRP A 34 -8.81 13.54 -0.44
C TRP A 34 -8.90 14.98 -0.94
N GLU A 35 -9.60 15.83 -0.19
CA GLU A 35 -9.67 17.26 -0.47
C GLU A 35 -8.73 18.01 0.49
N GLY A 36 -7.72 18.67 -0.07
CA GLY A 36 -6.74 19.44 0.68
C GLY A 36 -5.31 18.93 0.52
N GLU A 37 -4.37 19.70 1.07
CA GLU A 37 -2.96 19.33 1.09
C GLU A 37 -2.74 18.21 2.11
N LEU A 38 -1.98 17.18 1.70
CA LEU A 38 -1.49 16.14 2.61
C LEU A 38 -0.25 16.65 3.34
N ASN A 39 -0.36 16.83 4.64
CA ASN A 39 0.74 17.20 5.52
C ASN A 39 0.58 16.53 6.89
N GLU A 40 1.58 16.69 7.77
CA GLU A 40 1.64 16.06 9.10
C GLU A 40 0.48 16.43 10.04
N CYS A 41 -0.30 17.46 9.73
CA CYS A 41 -1.45 17.90 10.53
C CYS A 41 -2.80 17.60 9.86
N ASN A 42 -2.80 17.27 8.57
CA ASN A 42 -4.01 17.11 7.78
C ASN A 42 -3.85 15.97 6.77
N PHE A 43 -4.29 14.78 7.15
CA PHE A 43 -4.26 13.58 6.33
C PHE A 43 -5.36 12.61 6.76
N PRO A 44 -5.88 11.78 5.83
CA PRO A 44 -6.84 10.76 6.20
C PRO A 44 -6.13 9.57 6.83
N GLN A 45 -6.77 8.96 7.81
CA GLN A 45 -6.34 7.70 8.37
C GLN A 45 -7.58 6.84 8.67
N PRO A 46 -7.69 5.62 8.13
CA PRO A 46 -6.71 4.92 7.29
C PRO A 46 -6.66 5.39 5.82
N VAL A 47 -5.67 4.90 5.08
CA VAL A 47 -5.57 4.96 3.61
C VAL A 47 -5.78 3.56 3.05
N TYR A 48 -6.47 3.47 1.92
CA TYR A 48 -6.78 2.22 1.23
C TYR A 48 -5.90 2.08 -0.01
N LEU A 49 -4.93 1.17 0.04
CA LEU A 49 -4.02 0.88 -1.07
C LEU A 49 -4.62 -0.22 -1.95
N LEU A 50 -4.87 0.08 -3.21
CA LEU A 50 -5.29 -0.86 -4.23
C LEU A 50 -4.09 -1.32 -5.04
N PHE A 51 -3.96 -2.63 -5.21
CA PHE A 51 -2.95 -3.25 -6.05
C PHE A 51 -3.49 -4.51 -6.71
N GLU A 52 -2.84 -4.91 -7.79
CA GLU A 52 -3.05 -6.16 -8.49
C GLU A 52 -2.02 -7.19 -8.07
N ASP A 53 -2.42 -8.46 -8.07
CA ASP A 53 -1.59 -9.61 -7.73
C ASP A 53 -0.92 -9.47 -6.36
N GLY A 54 0.14 -10.22 -6.08
CA GLY A 54 0.72 -10.30 -4.74
C GLY A 54 -0.20 -10.97 -3.72
N VAL A 55 -0.22 -10.41 -2.51
CA VAL A 55 -0.76 -11.07 -1.31
C VAL A 55 -1.84 -10.20 -0.69
N GLY A 56 -3.01 -10.78 -0.44
CA GLY A 56 -4.08 -10.11 0.28
C GLY A 56 -3.70 -9.79 1.74
N GLN A 57 -4.39 -8.84 2.36
CA GLN A 57 -4.03 -8.38 3.69
C GLN A 57 -4.20 -9.52 4.71
N GLY A 58 -3.18 -9.76 5.54
CA GLY A 58 -3.16 -10.86 6.50
C GLY A 58 -2.97 -12.26 5.88
N GLN A 59 -2.77 -12.35 4.57
CA GLN A 59 -2.46 -13.62 3.90
C GLN A 59 -0.94 -13.87 3.86
N LYS A 60 -0.56 -15.14 3.72
CA LYS A 60 0.85 -15.53 3.55
C LYS A 60 1.18 -15.62 2.07
N ARG A 61 2.36 -15.12 1.68
CA ARG A 61 2.90 -15.27 0.33
C ARG A 61 3.07 -16.75 -0.02
N LYS A 62 2.55 -17.15 -1.16
CA LYS A 62 2.75 -18.45 -1.80
C LYS A 62 3.81 -18.32 -2.88
N LYS A 63 4.44 -19.46 -3.23
CA LYS A 63 5.48 -19.52 -4.27
C LYS A 63 4.97 -19.06 -5.64
N GLU A 64 3.67 -19.19 -5.88
CA GLU A 64 2.98 -18.86 -7.12
C GLU A 64 2.54 -17.38 -7.20
N ASP A 65 2.67 -16.62 -6.10
CA ASP A 65 2.22 -15.23 -6.06
C ASP A 65 3.21 -14.33 -6.82
N PHE A 66 2.70 -13.63 -7.84
CA PHE A 66 3.41 -12.58 -8.55
C PHE A 66 3.69 -11.39 -7.63
N ASP A 67 4.65 -10.53 -8.02
CA ASP A 67 4.88 -9.30 -7.28
C ASP A 67 3.68 -8.35 -7.44
N PRO A 68 3.28 -7.63 -6.37
CA PRO A 68 2.14 -6.74 -6.42
C PRO A 68 2.43 -5.51 -7.28
N GLU A 69 1.45 -5.10 -8.09
CA GLU A 69 1.49 -3.86 -8.86
C GLU A 69 0.54 -2.83 -8.24
N ILE A 70 1.07 -1.69 -7.78
CA ILE A 70 0.26 -0.64 -7.15
C ILE A 70 -0.59 0.06 -8.21
N LEU A 71 -1.91 0.08 -8.02
CA LEU A 71 -2.86 0.71 -8.94
C LEU A 71 -3.37 2.06 -8.41
N GLY A 72 -3.31 2.27 -7.10
CA GLY A 72 -3.67 3.56 -6.51
C GLY A 72 -3.83 3.53 -5.00
N ALA A 73 -3.95 4.72 -4.41
CA ALA A 73 -4.27 4.91 -3.00
C ALA A 73 -5.51 5.79 -2.87
N PHE A 74 -6.37 5.47 -1.90
CA PHE A 74 -7.67 6.10 -1.73
C PHE A 74 -7.88 6.53 -0.27
N ALA A 75 -8.51 7.69 -0.07
CA ALA A 75 -8.90 8.18 1.25
C ALA A 75 -10.11 7.42 1.84
N SER A 76 -10.83 6.65 1.02
CA SER A 76 -11.98 5.85 1.46
C SER A 76 -12.00 4.47 0.80
N ARG A 77 -12.53 3.49 1.55
CA ARG A 77 -12.71 2.12 1.05
C ARG A 77 -13.64 2.08 -0.15
N ALA A 78 -14.75 2.81 -0.07
CA ALA A 78 -15.73 2.89 -1.16
C ALA A 78 -15.10 3.41 -2.46
N GLY A 79 -14.21 4.40 -2.39
CA GLY A 79 -13.47 4.88 -3.56
C GLY A 79 -12.59 3.80 -4.18
N ALA A 80 -11.87 3.03 -3.35
CA ALA A 80 -11.06 1.91 -3.83
C ALA A 80 -11.91 0.79 -4.45
N GLU A 81 -13.05 0.45 -3.85
CA GLU A 81 -13.97 -0.58 -4.36
C GLU A 81 -14.56 -0.19 -5.73
N VAL A 82 -14.96 1.08 -5.90
CA VAL A 82 -15.41 1.59 -7.20
C VAL A 82 -14.31 1.46 -8.27
N ALA A 83 -13.05 1.77 -7.92
CA ALA A 83 -11.93 1.60 -8.84
C ALA A 83 -11.70 0.13 -9.24
N VAL A 84 -11.84 -0.81 -8.31
CA VAL A 84 -11.79 -2.25 -8.62
C VAL A 84 -12.88 -2.66 -9.61
N ASP A 85 -14.10 -2.16 -9.42
CA ASP A 85 -15.21 -2.50 -10.32
C ASP A 85 -14.99 -1.99 -11.74
N VAL A 86 -14.44 -0.77 -11.88
CA VAL A 86 -14.04 -0.22 -13.19
C VAL A 86 -12.94 -1.06 -13.84
N LEU A 87 -11.92 -1.46 -13.06
CA LEU A 87 -10.83 -2.31 -13.57
C LEU A 87 -11.36 -3.67 -14.05
N ARG A 88 -12.29 -4.28 -13.32
CA ARG A 88 -12.92 -5.55 -13.71
C ARG A 88 -13.77 -5.43 -14.96
N GLN A 89 -14.47 -4.31 -15.16
CA GLN A 89 -15.24 -4.07 -16.38
C GLN A 89 -14.34 -3.88 -17.61
N ASN A 90 -13.19 -3.25 -17.42
CA ASN A 90 -12.20 -3.01 -18.47
C ASN A 90 -11.29 -4.22 -18.73
N GLN A 91 -11.26 -5.17 -17.80
CA GLN A 91 -10.54 -6.42 -17.95
C GLN A 91 -11.26 -7.29 -18.99
N GLY A 92 -10.73 -7.30 -20.21
CA GLY A 92 -11.20 -8.20 -21.28
C GLY A 92 -11.03 -9.69 -20.91
N SER A 93 -11.18 -10.58 -21.90
CA SER A 93 -11.13 -12.04 -21.72
C SER A 93 -9.77 -12.64 -21.32
N LEU A 94 -8.80 -11.80 -20.93
CA LEU A 94 -7.52 -12.25 -20.42
C LEU A 94 -7.64 -12.70 -18.96
N LYS A 95 -6.72 -13.59 -18.58
CA LYS A 95 -6.61 -14.32 -17.32
C LYS A 95 -7.13 -13.51 -16.11
N PRO A 96 -7.92 -14.13 -15.21
CA PRO A 96 -8.48 -13.43 -14.05
C PRO A 96 -7.34 -12.86 -13.19
N ARG A 97 -7.37 -11.53 -13.02
CA ARG A 97 -6.43 -10.78 -12.16
C ARG A 97 -7.05 -10.68 -10.78
N ARG A 98 -6.23 -10.76 -9.74
CA ARG A 98 -6.70 -10.60 -8.37
C ARG A 98 -6.41 -9.18 -7.92
N TYR A 99 -7.46 -8.45 -7.55
CA TYR A 99 -7.34 -7.12 -6.98
C TYR A 99 -7.48 -7.20 -5.47
N TYR A 100 -6.63 -6.47 -4.76
CA TYR A 100 -6.62 -6.42 -3.31
C TYR A 100 -6.62 -4.98 -2.82
N ILE A 101 -7.38 -4.74 -1.75
CA ILE A 101 -7.41 -3.46 -1.06
C ILE A 101 -6.83 -3.70 0.33
N TRP A 102 -5.72 -3.04 0.64
CA TRP A 102 -5.15 -3.03 1.98
C TRP A 102 -5.56 -1.76 2.71
N GLU A 103 -6.05 -1.92 3.93
CA GLU A 103 -6.28 -0.81 4.85
C GLU A 103 -5.01 -0.54 5.66
N LEU A 104 -4.44 0.65 5.48
CA LEU A 104 -3.13 1.01 6.01
C LEU A 104 -3.18 2.31 6.81
N GLN A 105 -2.29 2.39 7.80
CA GLN A 105 -2.02 3.62 8.53
C GLN A 105 -0.67 4.17 8.07
N PHE A 106 -0.52 5.49 8.03
CA PHE A 106 0.77 6.11 7.75
C PHE A 106 1.81 5.74 8.80
N GLY A 107 3.03 5.47 8.35
CA GLY A 107 4.12 5.02 9.21
C GLY A 107 3.97 3.58 9.71
N TRP A 108 3.01 2.81 9.19
CA TRP A 108 2.82 1.40 9.51
C TRP A 108 3.30 0.49 8.39
N LEU A 109 4.07 -0.53 8.78
CA LEU A 109 4.43 -1.65 7.93
C LEU A 109 3.54 -2.85 8.27
N ALA A 110 3.07 -3.53 7.23
CA ALA A 110 2.45 -4.83 7.42
C ALA A 110 3.49 -5.87 7.88
N GLU A 111 3.03 -6.85 8.67
CA GLU A 111 3.84 -8.00 9.08
C GLU A 111 4.46 -8.72 7.86
N PRO A 112 5.68 -9.29 7.99
CA PRO A 112 6.49 -9.39 9.21
C PRO A 112 7.41 -8.19 9.50
N TYR A 113 7.36 -7.14 8.69
CA TYR A 113 8.37 -6.06 8.72
C TYR A 113 8.16 -5.02 9.82
N ARG A 114 7.22 -5.26 10.73
CA ARG A 114 6.82 -4.26 11.72
C ARG A 114 7.80 -4.12 12.90
N HIS A 115 8.68 -5.10 13.09
CA HIS A 115 9.47 -5.27 14.32
C HIS A 115 11.00 -5.17 14.13
N SER A 116 11.49 -4.89 12.93
CA SER A 116 12.90 -5.09 12.55
C SER A 116 13.78 -3.82 12.47
N GLY A 117 13.28 -2.64 12.83
CA GLY A 117 14.00 -1.38 12.60
C GLY A 117 13.70 -0.23 13.59
N PRO A 118 14.26 0.98 13.34
CA PRO A 118 14.15 2.13 14.25
C PRO A 118 12.71 2.66 14.35
N PRO A 119 12.34 3.41 15.40
CA PRO A 119 11.02 4.00 15.50
C PRO A 119 10.65 4.78 14.23
N VAL A 120 9.51 4.45 13.63
CA VAL A 120 8.96 5.25 12.53
C VAL A 120 8.31 6.48 13.15
N PRO A 121 8.65 7.71 12.71
CA PRO A 121 8.02 8.93 13.21
C PRO A 121 6.50 8.83 13.13
N LYS A 122 5.83 9.09 14.26
CA LYS A 122 4.37 9.23 14.32
C LYS A 122 4.03 10.72 14.26
N TYR A 123 2.93 11.04 13.61
CA TYR A 123 2.31 12.35 13.60
C TYR A 123 0.96 12.24 14.33
#